data_AF-A0A843EL96-F1
#
_entry.id   AF-A0A843EL96-F1
#
_cell.length_a   1.000
_cell.length_b   1.000
_cell.length_c   1.000
_cell.angle_alpha   90.00
_cell.angle_beta   90.00
_cell.angle_gamma   90.00
#
_symmetry.space_group_name_H-M   'P 1'
#
loop_
_entity.id
_entity.type
_entity.pdbx_description
1 polymer ?
#
loop_
_entity_poly.entity_id
_entity_poly.type
_entity_poly.pdbx_seq_one_letter_code
_entity_poly.pdbx_strand_id
1 'polypeptide(L)'
;MALYDMELKRVIKKINSLNVRNVGLQFPEGLKMQAVALAREIEKQTEATVIVSADPCFGACDVSDRKMNGIVDFIVHYGHTPLPLRYSIPTMFIEAKANVKIKDYLEEALEQLKDYSKIAIATTAQHLHLLDEIVDFLEDNGKEVVIGSSRSTRKGQVLGCNFASVKNLGADVYLFIGSGNFHPLGIYLFTKAPVLAIDPYSGDIREMSSYADRILRIRFARIVKAKEV
;
A
#
# COMPACT_ATOMS: atom_id res chain seq x y z
N MET A 1 7.39 -12.95 15.50
CA MET A 1 8.07 -11.98 14.63
C MET A 1 7.08 -10.88 14.28
N ALA A 2 7.52 -9.62 14.18
CA ALA A 2 6.64 -8.53 13.73
C ALA A 2 6.26 -8.73 12.25
N LEU A 3 4.99 -8.59 11.92
CA LEU A 3 4.46 -8.75 10.56
C LEU A 3 4.89 -7.60 9.62
N TYR A 4 5.28 -6.46 10.20
CA TYR A 4 5.70 -5.28 9.46
C TYR A 4 6.99 -4.69 10.05
N ASP A 5 7.89 -4.23 9.19
CA ASP A 5 9.06 -3.44 9.59
C ASP A 5 8.64 -1.99 9.84
N MET A 6 8.64 -1.61 11.12
CA MET A 6 8.27 -0.26 11.58
C MET A 6 9.43 0.73 11.55
N GLU A 7 10.62 0.33 11.05
CA GLU A 7 11.81 1.18 10.88
C GLU A 7 12.18 1.98 12.15
N LEU A 8 11.95 1.42 13.34
CA LEU A 8 12.05 2.12 14.63
C LEU A 8 13.40 2.83 14.82
N LYS A 9 14.52 2.20 14.45
CA LYS A 9 15.86 2.80 14.53
C LYS A 9 15.96 4.08 13.71
N ARG A 10 15.36 4.10 12.51
CA ARG A 10 15.35 5.26 11.61
C ARG A 10 14.46 6.36 12.17
N VAL A 11 13.32 6.00 12.74
CA VAL A 11 12.40 6.94 13.43
C VAL A 11 13.10 7.63 14.59
N ILE A 12 13.72 6.87 15.50
CA ILE A 12 14.45 7.40 16.67
C ILE A 12 15.59 8.32 16.22
N LYS A 13 16.40 7.89 15.24
CA LYS A 13 17.48 8.72 14.69
C LYS A 13 16.95 10.05 14.14
N LYS A 14 15.80 10.03 13.45
CA LYS A 14 15.19 11.23 12.89
C LYS A 14 14.67 12.16 13.99
N ILE A 15 13.98 11.63 15.01
CA ILE A 15 13.49 12.40 16.16
C ILE A 15 14.66 13.10 16.87
N ASN A 16 15.71 12.36 17.22
CA ASN A 16 16.90 12.93 17.88
C ASN A 16 17.60 13.98 17.00
N SER A 17 17.69 13.76 15.68
CA SER A 17 18.32 14.73 14.77
C SER A 17 17.56 16.05 14.65
N LEU A 18 16.24 16.04 14.90
CA LEU A 18 15.39 17.23 14.86
C LEU A 18 15.29 17.92 16.23
N ASN A 19 15.74 17.27 17.30
CA ASN A 19 15.65 17.74 18.68
C ASN A 19 14.22 18.20 19.08
N VAL A 20 13.22 17.45 18.63
CA VAL A 20 11.79 17.73 18.89
C VAL A 20 11.35 17.23 20.25
N ARG A 21 10.34 17.88 20.85
CA ARG A 21 9.84 17.55 22.20
C ARG A 21 8.53 16.79 22.18
N ASN A 22 7.67 17.03 21.18
CA ASN A 22 6.38 16.34 21.05
C ASN A 22 6.30 15.66 19.68
N VAL A 23 6.09 14.33 19.68
CA VAL A 23 6.01 13.53 18.46
C VAL A 23 4.62 12.91 18.31
N GLY A 24 3.95 13.22 17.20
CA GLY A 24 2.70 12.58 16.81
C GLY A 24 2.95 11.24 16.13
N LEU A 25 2.26 10.19 16.54
CA LEU A 25 2.21 8.92 15.81
C LEU A 25 0.84 8.72 15.19
N GLN A 26 0.81 8.41 13.89
CA GLN A 26 -0.42 8.12 13.16
C GLN A 26 -0.32 6.76 12.45
N PHE A 27 -1.34 5.93 12.66
CA PHE A 27 -1.40 4.57 12.14
C PHE A 27 -2.74 4.30 11.45
N PRO A 28 -2.75 3.58 10.31
CA PRO A 28 -3.96 2.94 9.82
C PRO A 28 -4.45 1.87 10.79
N GLU A 29 -5.73 1.50 10.69
CA GLU A 29 -6.40 0.58 11.62
C GLU A 29 -5.59 -0.68 11.93
N GLY A 30 -5.09 -1.37 10.90
CA GLY A 30 -4.32 -2.61 11.05
C GLY A 30 -2.99 -2.47 11.81
N LEU A 31 -2.48 -1.24 12.00
CA LEU A 31 -1.22 -0.97 12.71
C LEU A 31 -1.44 -0.27 14.07
N LYS A 32 -2.66 0.17 14.40
CA LYS A 32 -2.94 0.87 15.67
C LYS A 32 -2.61 0.04 16.91
N MET A 33 -2.71 -1.29 16.81
CA MET A 33 -2.35 -2.21 17.91
C MET A 33 -0.87 -2.10 18.32
N GLN A 34 0.00 -1.56 17.46
CA GLN A 34 1.43 -1.37 17.75
C GLN A 34 1.73 -0.01 18.41
N ALA A 35 0.75 0.89 18.49
CA ALA A 35 0.97 2.29 18.85
C ALA A 35 1.60 2.46 20.23
N VAL A 36 1.07 1.76 21.26
CA VAL A 36 1.57 1.86 22.64
C VAL A 36 3.00 1.31 22.75
N ALA A 37 3.29 0.19 22.09
CA ALA A 37 4.62 -0.41 22.11
C ALA A 37 5.66 0.50 21.46
N LEU A 38 5.33 1.09 20.30
CA LEU A 38 6.21 2.04 19.61
C LEU A 38 6.38 3.34 20.38
N ALA A 39 5.30 3.88 20.96
CA ALA A 39 5.37 5.08 21.80
C ALA A 39 6.35 4.89 22.95
N ARG A 40 6.20 3.80 23.72
CA ARG A 40 7.11 3.48 24.83
C ARG A 40 8.58 3.40 24.40
N GLU A 41 8.84 2.76 23.25
CA GLU A 41 10.22 2.58 22.80
C GLU A 41 10.84 3.88 22.28
N ILE A 42 10.04 4.77 21.67
CA ILE A 42 10.46 6.11 21.28
C ILE A 42 10.75 6.96 22.53
N GLU A 43 9.85 6.99 23.51
CA GLU A 43 10.03 7.76 24.75
C GLU A 43 11.21 7.25 25.59
N LYS A 44 11.53 5.95 25.49
CA LYS A 44 12.70 5.36 26.16
C LYS A 44 14.03 5.79 25.54
N GLN A 45 14.07 6.06 24.24
CA GLN A 45 15.30 6.32 23.47
C GLN A 45 15.45 7.77 22.99
N THR A 46 14.49 8.63 23.34
CA THR A 46 14.46 10.05 22.96
C THR A 46 13.93 10.86 24.14
N GLU A 47 14.17 12.18 24.14
CA GLU A 47 13.57 13.08 25.15
C GLU A 47 12.17 13.57 24.76
N ALA A 48 11.56 12.98 23.72
CA ALA A 48 10.27 13.39 23.21
C ALA A 48 9.12 12.69 23.92
N THR A 49 8.04 13.43 24.19
CA THR A 49 6.74 12.87 24.57
C THR A 49 5.96 12.45 23.33
N VAL A 50 5.34 11.28 23.38
CA VAL A 50 4.59 10.73 22.24
C VAL A 50 3.08 10.95 22.39
N ILE A 51 2.47 11.47 21.32
CA ILE A 51 1.02 11.66 21.21
C ILE A 51 0.48 10.76 20.10
N VAL A 52 -0.33 9.78 20.47
CA VAL A 52 -0.92 8.84 19.50
C VAL A 52 -2.22 9.42 18.93
N SER A 53 -2.30 9.51 17.61
CA SER A 53 -3.54 9.83 16.90
C SER A 53 -4.52 8.65 16.99
N ALA A 54 -5.55 8.81 17.84
CA ALA A 54 -6.60 7.82 17.99
C ALA A 54 -7.65 7.85 16.86
N ASP A 55 -7.76 8.97 16.13
CA ASP A 55 -8.66 9.11 14.99
C ASP A 55 -8.40 8.03 13.92
N PRO A 56 -9.44 7.65 13.15
CA PRO A 56 -9.25 6.85 11.95
C PRO A 56 -8.19 7.46 11.03
N CYS A 57 -7.47 6.60 10.31
CA CYS A 57 -6.48 7.01 9.34
C CYS A 57 -6.53 6.07 8.13
N PHE A 58 -7.11 6.54 7.03
CA PHE A 58 -7.31 5.70 5.83
C PHE A 58 -6.18 5.80 4.80
N GLY A 59 -5.27 6.76 4.95
CA GLY A 59 -4.23 7.01 3.96
C GLY A 59 -3.40 8.26 4.23
N ALA A 60 -2.43 8.52 3.35
CA ALA A 60 -1.70 9.78 3.29
C ALA A 60 -2.58 10.99 2.87
N CYS A 61 -3.84 10.76 2.51
CA CYS A 61 -4.87 11.79 2.33
C CYS A 61 -5.51 12.27 3.65
N ASP A 62 -5.20 11.59 4.75
CA ASP A 62 -5.85 11.78 6.06
C ASP A 62 -4.80 12.02 7.15
N VAL A 63 -3.76 12.79 6.84
CA VAL A 63 -2.70 13.09 7.80
C VAL A 63 -3.26 13.98 8.92
N SER A 64 -2.88 13.70 10.17
CA SER A 64 -3.36 14.44 11.36
C SER A 64 -2.66 15.80 11.59
N ASP A 65 -1.96 16.33 10.59
CA ASP A 65 -1.13 17.54 10.68
C ASP A 65 -1.92 18.78 11.10
N ARG A 66 -3.14 18.96 10.60
CA ARG A 66 -3.99 20.09 11.00
C ARG A 66 -4.52 19.95 12.43
N LYS A 67 -4.91 18.73 12.83
CA LYS A 67 -5.48 18.46 14.16
C LYS A 67 -4.43 18.52 15.26
N MET A 68 -3.20 18.12 14.93
CA MET A 68 -2.06 18.13 15.86
C MET A 68 -1.24 19.42 15.79
N ASN A 69 -1.67 20.41 14.99
CA ASN A 69 -0.94 21.66 14.82
C ASN A 69 -0.87 22.44 16.14
N GLY A 70 0.34 22.83 16.54
CA GLY A 70 0.60 23.46 17.84
C GLY A 70 0.61 22.49 19.03
N ILE A 71 0.41 21.19 18.80
CA ILE A 71 0.46 20.13 19.83
C ILE A 71 1.74 19.30 19.67
N VAL A 72 2.11 18.97 18.44
CA VAL A 72 3.32 18.19 18.12
C VAL A 72 4.24 18.97 17.17
N ASP A 73 5.53 18.70 17.26
CA ASP A 73 6.56 19.32 16.43
C ASP A 73 6.84 18.49 15.16
N PHE A 74 6.52 17.19 15.21
CA PHE A 74 6.84 16.21 14.18
C PHE A 74 5.83 15.07 14.16
N ILE A 75 5.46 14.59 12.98
CA ILE A 75 4.58 13.42 12.82
C ILE A 75 5.34 12.25 12.18
N VAL A 76 5.15 11.05 12.74
CA VAL A 76 5.49 9.79 12.08
C VAL A 76 4.19 9.13 11.61
N HIS A 77 4.02 9.04 10.30
CA HIS A 77 2.84 8.49 9.65
C HIS A 77 3.17 7.12 9.03
N TYR A 78 2.49 6.06 9.47
CA TYR A 78 2.78 4.68 9.07
C TYR A 78 1.87 4.16 7.94
N GLY A 79 2.36 3.19 7.17
CA GLY A 79 1.61 2.39 6.21
C GLY A 79 1.43 3.00 4.82
N HIS A 80 1.88 4.24 4.59
CA HIS A 80 1.62 4.96 3.35
C HIS A 80 2.85 5.71 2.83
N THR A 81 2.87 5.93 1.52
CA THR A 81 3.79 6.89 0.88
C THR A 81 3.18 8.29 0.88
N PRO A 82 3.98 9.37 0.93
CA PRO A 82 3.44 10.73 0.93
C PRO A 82 2.66 11.05 -0.35
N LEU A 83 1.64 11.90 -0.21
CA LEU A 83 0.98 12.55 -1.34
C LEU A 83 1.64 13.92 -1.61
N PRO A 84 1.49 14.49 -2.82
CA PRO A 84 1.99 15.83 -3.15
C PRO A 84 1.12 16.94 -2.51
N LEU A 85 0.97 16.88 -1.19
CA LEU A 85 0.22 17.82 -0.37
C LEU A 85 1.19 18.69 0.45
N ARG A 86 0.72 19.86 0.88
CA ARG A 86 1.43 20.66 1.87
C ARG A 86 0.97 20.23 3.26
N TYR A 87 1.88 19.63 4.02
CA TYR A 87 1.66 19.26 5.41
C TYR A 87 2.05 20.42 6.32
N SER A 88 1.20 20.73 7.30
CA SER A 88 1.33 21.83 8.24
C SER A 88 2.43 21.57 9.29
N ILE A 89 2.72 20.29 9.52
CA ILE A 89 3.75 19.81 10.44
C ILE A 89 4.75 18.97 9.66
N PRO A 90 6.07 19.07 9.92
CA PRO A 90 7.06 18.15 9.37
C PRO A 90 6.65 16.69 9.61
N THR A 91 6.46 15.94 8.53
CA THR A 91 5.91 14.58 8.58
C THR A 91 6.86 13.59 7.91
N MET A 92 7.20 12.52 8.63
CA MET A 92 7.95 11.37 8.11
C MET A 92 7.00 10.21 7.85
N PHE A 93 7.07 9.69 6.62
CA PHE A 93 6.30 8.53 6.21
C PHE A 93 7.13 7.26 6.35
N ILE A 94 6.57 6.26 7.01
CA ILE A 94 7.11 4.91 7.15
C ILE A 94 6.18 3.96 6.41
N GLU A 95 6.69 3.20 5.45
CA GLU A 95 5.86 2.33 4.60
C GLU A 95 5.28 1.13 5.36
N ALA A 96 5.88 0.76 6.50
CA ALA A 96 5.57 -0.45 7.23
C ALA A 96 5.67 -1.68 6.32
N LYS A 97 6.90 -2.00 5.87
CA LYS A 97 7.14 -3.06 4.89
C LYS A 97 6.69 -4.41 5.44
N ALA A 98 5.86 -5.14 4.71
CA ALA A 98 5.34 -6.44 5.14
C ALA A 98 6.46 -7.49 5.15
N ASN A 99 6.62 -8.23 6.25
CA ASN A 99 7.58 -9.33 6.36
C ASN A 99 6.90 -10.64 5.95
N VAL A 100 6.83 -10.87 4.64
CA VAL A 100 6.16 -12.00 4.00
C VAL A 100 7.09 -12.66 2.98
N LYS A 101 6.89 -13.95 2.72
CA LYS A 101 7.60 -14.71 1.69
C LYS A 101 6.63 -15.01 0.57
N ILE A 102 6.95 -14.62 -0.66
CA ILE A 102 6.02 -14.72 -1.79
C ILE A 102 6.40 -15.79 -2.81
N LYS A 103 7.65 -16.29 -2.77
CA LYS A 103 8.20 -17.20 -3.79
C LYS A 103 7.31 -18.41 -4.07
N ASP A 104 6.88 -19.14 -3.05
CA ASP A 104 6.04 -20.34 -3.21
C ASP A 104 4.72 -20.01 -3.94
N TYR A 105 4.16 -18.82 -3.69
CA TYR A 105 2.93 -18.35 -4.34
C TYR A 105 3.17 -17.87 -5.78
N LEU A 106 4.39 -17.41 -6.10
CA LEU A 106 4.77 -17.08 -7.47
C LEU A 106 4.91 -18.33 -8.34
N GLU A 107 5.43 -19.43 -7.78
CA GLU A 107 5.50 -20.72 -8.48
C GLU A 107 4.11 -21.22 -8.86
N GLU A 108 3.14 -21.15 -7.94
CA GLU A 108 1.75 -21.50 -8.23
C GLU A 108 1.09 -20.53 -9.23
N ALA A 109 1.38 -19.22 -9.12
CA ALA A 109 0.87 -18.23 -10.05
C ALA A 109 1.42 -18.42 -11.47
N LEU A 110 2.64 -18.92 -11.61
CA LEU A 110 3.30 -19.10 -12.91
C LEU A 110 2.50 -20.05 -13.82
N GLU A 111 1.88 -21.08 -13.25
CA GLU A 111 1.00 -22.01 -13.99
C GLU A 111 -0.23 -21.29 -14.57
N GLN A 112 -0.81 -20.34 -13.83
CA GLN A 112 -1.92 -19.51 -14.30
C GLN A 112 -1.45 -18.43 -15.29
N LEU A 113 -0.16 -18.10 -15.27
CA LEU A 113 0.47 -17.09 -16.12
C LEU A 113 1.11 -17.69 -17.39
N LYS A 114 1.01 -19.01 -17.61
CA LYS A 114 1.71 -19.72 -18.70
C LYS A 114 1.40 -19.17 -20.09
N ASP A 115 0.14 -18.79 -20.33
CA ASP A 115 -0.36 -18.33 -21.63
C ASP A 115 -0.07 -16.85 -21.93
N TYR A 116 0.56 -16.13 -20.99
CA TYR A 116 0.91 -14.72 -21.12
C TYR A 116 2.42 -14.53 -21.21
N SER A 117 2.87 -13.68 -22.13
CA SER A 117 4.30 -13.39 -22.32
C SER A 117 4.71 -12.13 -21.57
N LYS A 118 3.87 -11.09 -21.58
CA LYS A 118 4.14 -9.79 -20.98
C LYS A 118 3.25 -9.52 -19.77
N ILE A 119 3.86 -9.39 -18.59
CA ILE A 119 3.17 -9.28 -17.30
C ILE A 119 3.42 -7.90 -16.70
N ALA A 120 2.34 -7.18 -16.38
CA ALA A 120 2.42 -5.94 -15.62
C ALA A 120 2.29 -6.20 -14.12
N ILE A 121 3.22 -5.71 -13.30
CA ILE A 121 3.13 -5.86 -11.84
C ILE A 121 2.64 -4.57 -11.19
N ALA A 122 1.70 -4.69 -10.25
CA ALA A 122 1.24 -3.60 -9.41
C ALA A 122 1.05 -4.02 -7.95
N THR A 123 1.23 -3.10 -7.01
CA THR A 123 1.02 -3.33 -5.59
C THR A 123 0.78 -2.02 -4.83
N THR A 124 0.76 -2.09 -3.49
CA THR A 124 0.61 -0.96 -2.57
C THR A 124 1.85 -0.79 -1.70
N ALA A 125 1.90 0.30 -0.92
CA ALA A 125 3.10 0.76 -0.21
C ALA A 125 3.84 -0.33 0.58
N GLN A 126 3.10 -1.19 1.28
CA GLN A 126 3.67 -2.20 2.19
C GLN A 126 4.44 -3.31 1.48
N HIS A 127 4.17 -3.57 0.19
CA HIS A 127 4.75 -4.66 -0.58
C HIS A 127 5.67 -4.18 -1.71
N LEU A 128 5.90 -2.87 -1.87
CA LEU A 128 6.77 -2.33 -2.92
C LEU A 128 8.18 -2.92 -2.90
N HIS A 129 8.67 -3.29 -1.72
CA HIS A 129 9.99 -3.88 -1.53
C HIS A 129 10.10 -5.32 -2.07
N LEU A 130 8.99 -5.98 -2.43
CA LEU A 130 8.96 -7.31 -3.02
C LEU A 130 9.05 -7.26 -4.55
N LEU A 131 8.90 -6.09 -5.17
CA LEU A 131 8.79 -5.97 -6.63
C LEU A 131 10.02 -6.50 -7.35
N ASP A 132 11.23 -6.21 -6.83
CA ASP A 132 12.47 -6.65 -7.47
C ASP A 132 12.57 -8.19 -7.46
N GLU A 133 12.27 -8.85 -6.34
CA GLU A 133 12.23 -10.32 -6.23
C GLU A 133 11.21 -10.94 -7.21
N ILE A 134 10.04 -10.32 -7.36
CA ILE A 134 8.99 -10.84 -8.27
C ILE A 134 9.39 -10.66 -9.73
N VAL A 135 10.01 -9.52 -10.07
CA VAL A 135 10.51 -9.27 -11.43
C VAL A 135 11.55 -10.32 -11.79
N ASP A 136 12.58 -10.48 -10.97
CA ASP A 136 13.66 -11.43 -11.20
C ASP A 136 13.09 -12.85 -11.38
N PHE A 137 12.18 -13.27 -10.50
CA PHE A 137 11.53 -14.59 -10.61
C PHE A 137 10.78 -14.79 -11.93
N LEU A 138 10.00 -13.80 -12.39
CA LEU A 138 9.21 -13.92 -13.62
C LEU A 138 10.11 -13.87 -14.86
N GLU A 139 11.15 -13.03 -14.87
CA GLU A 139 12.12 -12.93 -15.97
C GLU A 139 12.95 -14.21 -16.10
N ASP A 140 13.40 -14.80 -14.98
CA ASP A 140 14.09 -16.10 -14.94
C ASP A 140 13.22 -17.25 -15.49
N ASN A 141 11.89 -17.10 -15.43
CA ASN A 141 10.91 -18.03 -15.99
C ASN A 141 10.39 -17.61 -17.38
N GLY A 142 11.13 -16.74 -18.08
CA GLY A 142 10.90 -16.41 -19.49
C GLY A 142 9.75 -15.44 -19.76
N LYS A 143 9.35 -14.63 -18.76
CA LYS A 143 8.32 -13.59 -18.92
C LYS A 143 8.96 -12.23 -19.15
N GLU A 144 8.35 -11.40 -20.00
CA GLU A 144 8.66 -9.97 -20.07
C GLU A 144 7.89 -9.27 -18.95
N VAL A 145 8.58 -8.52 -18.08
CA VAL A 145 7.94 -7.82 -16.97
C VAL A 145 7.93 -6.32 -17.22
N VAL A 146 6.76 -5.69 -17.05
CA VAL A 146 6.62 -4.23 -17.10
C VAL A 146 6.09 -3.71 -15.77
N ILE A 147 6.73 -2.64 -15.28
CA ILE A 147 6.25 -1.96 -14.08
C ILE A 147 6.01 -0.50 -14.41
N GLY A 148 4.76 -0.08 -14.30
CA GLY A 148 4.37 1.29 -14.55
C GLY A 148 4.69 2.23 -13.39
N SER A 149 4.65 3.53 -13.67
CA SER A 149 4.86 4.59 -12.67
C SER A 149 3.99 5.79 -13.02
N SER A 150 3.83 6.72 -12.08
CA SER A 150 3.16 7.99 -12.35
C SER A 150 3.83 9.13 -11.58
N ARG A 151 3.46 10.38 -11.88
CA ARG A 151 4.02 11.54 -11.19
C ARG A 151 3.84 11.50 -9.66
N SER A 152 2.78 10.86 -9.18
CA SER A 152 2.39 10.86 -7.77
C SER A 152 2.40 9.47 -7.13
N THR A 153 2.92 8.45 -7.81
CA THR A 153 3.05 7.09 -7.29
C THR A 153 4.42 6.54 -7.62
N ARG A 154 4.97 5.72 -6.73
CA ARG A 154 6.23 5.03 -7.01
C ARG A 154 6.06 3.99 -8.13
N LYS A 155 7.19 3.48 -8.64
CA LYS A 155 7.21 2.35 -9.59
C LYS A 155 6.44 1.17 -9.00
N GLY A 156 5.46 0.67 -9.74
CA GLY A 156 4.59 -0.45 -9.37
C GLY A 156 3.50 -0.12 -8.36
N GLN A 157 3.41 1.13 -7.89
CA GLN A 157 2.45 1.50 -6.87
C GLN A 157 1.13 1.96 -7.50
N VAL A 158 0.01 1.45 -6.96
CA VAL A 158 -1.35 1.98 -7.14
C VAL A 158 -1.93 2.46 -5.82
N LEU A 159 -2.85 3.41 -5.90
CA LEU A 159 -3.65 3.90 -4.77
C LEU A 159 -5.13 3.68 -5.08
N GLY A 160 -5.96 3.62 -4.04
CA GLY A 160 -7.41 3.44 -4.25
C GLY A 160 -8.06 4.57 -5.06
N CYS A 161 -7.47 5.76 -5.04
CA CYS A 161 -7.91 6.91 -5.83
C CYS A 161 -7.04 7.18 -7.07
N ASN A 162 -5.97 6.41 -7.31
CA ASN A 162 -5.04 6.68 -8.41
C ASN A 162 -4.48 5.39 -9.02
N PHE A 163 -4.95 5.10 -10.24
CA PHE A 163 -4.53 3.97 -11.08
C PHE A 163 -3.74 4.43 -12.31
N ALA A 164 -3.20 5.65 -12.33
CA ALA A 164 -2.50 6.18 -13.51
C ALA A 164 -1.28 5.34 -13.89
N SER A 165 -0.59 4.74 -12.92
CA SER A 165 0.60 3.92 -13.13
C SER A 165 0.34 2.63 -13.92
N VAL A 166 -0.88 2.10 -13.92
CA VAL A 166 -1.21 0.85 -14.62
C VAL A 166 -1.86 1.07 -15.98
N LYS A 167 -2.07 2.32 -16.39
CA LYS A 167 -2.68 2.64 -17.69
C LYS A 167 -1.62 2.55 -18.79
N ASN A 168 -2.02 2.05 -19.96
CA ASN A 168 -1.22 2.04 -21.19
C ASN A 168 0.12 1.30 -21.09
N LEU A 169 0.20 0.24 -20.28
CA LEU A 169 1.42 -0.58 -20.19
C LEU A 169 1.56 -1.62 -21.31
N GLY A 170 0.48 -1.90 -22.04
CA GLY A 170 0.48 -2.88 -23.14
C GLY A 170 0.85 -4.30 -22.69
N ALA A 171 0.55 -4.66 -21.45
CA ALA A 171 0.75 -6.00 -20.92
C ALA A 171 -0.45 -6.92 -21.22
N ASP A 172 -0.17 -8.22 -21.35
CA ASP A 172 -1.17 -9.25 -21.62
C ASP A 172 -2.01 -9.55 -20.38
N VAL A 173 -1.39 -9.46 -19.20
CA VAL A 173 -2.01 -9.72 -17.89
C VAL A 173 -1.40 -8.81 -16.83
N TYR A 174 -2.18 -8.50 -15.79
CA TYR A 174 -1.71 -7.76 -14.62
C TYR A 174 -1.65 -8.69 -13.41
N LEU A 175 -0.52 -8.66 -12.71
CA LEU A 175 -0.30 -9.32 -11.44
C LEU A 175 -0.33 -8.28 -10.31
N PHE A 176 -1.34 -8.36 -9.45
CA PHE A 176 -1.46 -7.51 -8.28
C PHE A 176 -1.01 -8.24 -7.01
N ILE A 177 -0.16 -7.60 -6.21
CA ILE A 177 0.25 -8.15 -4.90
C ILE A 177 -0.48 -7.42 -3.78
N GLY A 178 -1.30 -8.14 -3.03
CA GLY A 178 -2.03 -7.63 -1.86
C GLY A 178 -3.31 -8.42 -1.56
N SER A 179 -3.79 -8.30 -0.33
CA SER A 179 -4.94 -9.05 0.17
C SER A 179 -6.31 -8.50 -0.27
N GLY A 180 -6.40 -7.20 -0.55
CA GLY A 180 -7.65 -6.54 -0.90
C GLY A 180 -8.06 -6.72 -2.37
N ASN A 181 -9.38 -6.77 -2.62
CA ASN A 181 -9.92 -6.87 -3.99
C ASN A 181 -10.17 -5.52 -4.67
N PHE A 182 -10.07 -4.40 -3.93
CA PHE A 182 -10.42 -3.08 -4.46
C PHE A 182 -9.44 -2.61 -5.55
N HIS A 183 -8.14 -2.70 -5.30
CA HIS A 183 -7.12 -2.33 -6.28
C HIS A 183 -7.12 -3.22 -7.51
N PRO A 184 -7.12 -4.57 -7.41
CA PRO A 184 -7.12 -5.41 -8.60
C PRO A 184 -8.44 -5.27 -9.40
N LEU A 185 -9.57 -4.99 -8.74
CA LEU A 185 -10.80 -4.56 -9.43
C LEU A 185 -10.58 -3.26 -10.22
N GLY A 186 -9.97 -2.24 -9.63
CA GLY A 186 -9.70 -0.98 -10.31
C GLY A 186 -8.77 -1.15 -11.52
N ILE A 187 -7.72 -1.97 -11.37
CA ILE A 187 -6.83 -2.34 -12.48
C ILE A 187 -7.65 -2.97 -13.60
N TYR A 188 -8.44 -4.00 -13.30
CA TYR A 188 -9.29 -4.70 -14.27
C TYR A 188 -10.22 -3.74 -15.03
N LEU A 189 -10.88 -2.82 -14.31
CA LEU A 189 -11.81 -1.87 -14.93
C LEU A 189 -11.11 -0.83 -15.83
N PHE A 190 -9.89 -0.39 -15.48
CA PHE A 190 -9.15 0.59 -16.28
C PHE A 190 -8.44 -0.01 -17.48
N THR A 191 -7.92 -1.23 -17.35
CA THR A 191 -7.11 -1.87 -18.39
C THR A 191 -7.96 -2.76 -19.30
N LYS A 192 -9.10 -3.26 -18.80
CA LYS A 192 -9.92 -4.30 -19.43
C LYS A 192 -9.15 -5.59 -19.76
N ALA A 193 -7.99 -5.77 -19.14
CA ALA A 193 -7.13 -6.93 -19.30
C ALA A 193 -7.33 -7.90 -18.11
N PRO A 194 -6.95 -9.18 -18.27
CA PRO A 194 -6.92 -10.14 -17.17
C PRO A 194 -6.12 -9.62 -15.98
N VAL A 195 -6.61 -9.88 -14.76
CA VAL A 195 -5.93 -9.49 -13.52
C VAL A 195 -5.94 -10.67 -12.55
N LEU A 196 -4.74 -11.11 -12.17
CA LEU A 196 -4.52 -12.03 -11.07
C LEU A 196 -4.06 -11.24 -9.84
N ALA A 197 -4.60 -11.55 -8.68
CA ALA A 197 -4.20 -10.98 -7.41
C ALA A 197 -3.67 -12.07 -6.48
N ILE A 198 -2.45 -11.91 -5.98
CA ILE A 198 -1.84 -12.78 -4.98
C ILE A 198 -1.96 -12.10 -3.62
N ASP A 199 -2.57 -12.78 -2.66
CA ASP A 199 -2.51 -12.41 -1.25
C ASP A 199 -1.20 -12.93 -0.64
N PRO A 200 -0.23 -12.05 -0.30
CA PRO A 200 1.06 -12.50 0.21
C PRO A 200 1.01 -12.99 1.66
N TYR A 201 -0.15 -12.93 2.32
CA TYR A 201 -0.35 -13.40 3.69
C TYR A 201 -0.97 -14.80 3.74
N SER A 202 -1.96 -15.07 2.88
CA SER A 202 -2.63 -16.38 2.81
C SER A 202 -2.12 -17.29 1.70
N GLY A 203 -1.51 -16.72 0.66
CA GLY A 203 -1.16 -17.42 -0.57
C GLY A 203 -2.30 -17.48 -1.59
N ASP A 204 -3.49 -16.97 -1.27
CA ASP A 204 -4.64 -17.05 -2.17
C ASP A 204 -4.38 -16.30 -3.47
N ILE A 205 -4.55 -17.01 -4.59
CA ILE A 205 -4.47 -16.45 -5.94
C ILE A 205 -5.89 -16.31 -6.50
N ARG A 206 -6.25 -15.10 -6.92
CA ARG A 206 -7.61 -14.77 -7.35
C ARG A 206 -7.62 -14.10 -8.71
N GLU A 207 -8.48 -14.57 -9.60
CA GLU A 207 -8.80 -13.90 -10.87
C GLU A 207 -9.99 -12.93 -10.67
N MET A 208 -9.90 -11.73 -11.24
CA MET A 208 -10.80 -10.62 -10.91
C MET A 208 -12.10 -10.58 -11.70
N SER A 209 -12.25 -11.28 -12.83
CA SER A 209 -13.42 -11.15 -13.71
C SER A 209 -14.75 -11.42 -12.99
N SER A 210 -14.82 -12.52 -12.22
CA SER A 210 -16.02 -12.93 -11.49
C SER A 210 -16.37 -11.95 -10.37
N TYR A 211 -15.37 -11.46 -9.63
CA TYR A 211 -15.55 -10.44 -8.61
C TYR A 211 -16.00 -9.11 -9.22
N ALA A 212 -15.44 -8.73 -10.36
CA ALA A 212 -15.79 -7.51 -11.09
C ALA A 212 -17.24 -7.53 -11.57
N ASP A 213 -17.70 -8.62 -12.20
CA ASP A 213 -19.11 -8.77 -12.60
C ASP A 213 -20.05 -8.61 -11.40
N ARG A 214 -19.76 -9.28 -10.27
CA ARG A 214 -20.55 -9.16 -9.04
C ARG A 214 -20.64 -7.71 -8.57
N ILE A 215 -19.52 -6.99 -8.51
CA ILE A 215 -19.51 -5.59 -8.07
C ILE A 215 -20.26 -4.70 -9.06
N LEU A 216 -20.06 -4.86 -10.37
CA LEU A 216 -20.74 -4.07 -11.40
C LEU A 216 -22.26 -4.24 -11.34
N ARG A 217 -22.77 -5.46 -11.09
CA ARG A 217 -24.21 -5.70 -10.87
C ARG A 217 -24.75 -4.95 -9.65
N ILE A 218 -24.02 -4.98 -8.54
CA ILE A 218 -24.39 -4.22 -7.33
C ILE A 218 -24.42 -2.72 -7.64
N ARG A 219 -23.39 -2.19 -8.33
CA ARG A 219 -23.32 -0.77 -8.71
C ARG A 219 -24.47 -0.39 -9.63
N PHE A 220 -24.79 -1.22 -10.62
CA PHE A 220 -25.91 -1.00 -11.54
C PHE A 220 -27.25 -0.91 -10.79
N ALA A 221 -27.54 -1.88 -9.91
CA ALA A 221 -28.77 -1.86 -9.10
C ALA A 221 -28.88 -0.60 -8.23
N ARG A 222 -27.77 -0.14 -7.63
CA ARG A 222 -27.75 1.10 -6.84
C ARG A 222 -27.98 2.35 -7.69
N ILE A 223 -27.42 2.41 -8.90
CA ILE A 223 -27.64 3.52 -9.84
C ILE A 223 -29.09 3.57 -10.28
N VAL A 224 -29.70 2.43 -10.62
CA VAL A 224 -31.13 2.37 -11.00
C VAL A 224 -32.00 2.83 -9.84
N LYS A 225 -31.76 2.34 -8.61
CA LYS A 225 -32.53 2.76 -7.45
C LYS A 225 -32.43 4.27 -7.18
N ALA A 226 -31.26 4.86 -7.41
CA ALA A 226 -31.04 6.30 -7.21
C ALA A 226 -31.77 7.19 -8.22
N LYS A 227 -32.27 6.65 -9.34
CA LYS A 227 -33.09 7.41 -10.32
C LYS A 227 -34.53 7.63 -9.86
N GLU A 228 -34.98 6.88 -8.85
CA GLU A 228 -36.33 6.99 -8.28
C GLU A 228 -36.42 8.03 -7.17
N VAL A 229 -35.30 8.69 -6.83
CA VAL A 229 -35.18 9.75 -5.81
C VAL A 229 -34.96 11.08 -6.52
#